data_AF-A0A4U9Z255-F1
#
_entry.id   AF-A0A4U9Z255-F1
#
_cell.length_a   1.000
_cell.length_b   1.000
_cell.length_c   1.000
_cell.angle_alpha   90.00
_cell.angle_beta   90.00
_cell.angle_gamma   90.00
#
_symmetry.space_group_name_H-M   'P 1'
#
loop_
_entity.id
_entity.type
_entity.pdbx_description
1 polymer ?
#
loop_
_entity_poly.entity_id
_entity_poly.type
_entity_poly.pdbx_seq_one_letter_code
_entity_poly.pdbx_strand_id
1 'polypeptide(L)' 'MKQIEKQIESYIVKLESYSPSLAELSKGQCDLLKQTKASTIYFEDFLNDLKGSVAIFKEE' A
#
# COMPACT_ATOMS: atom_id res chain seq x y z
N MET A 1 -2.14 -7.41 12.22
CA MET A 1 -3.17 -7.18 11.19
C MET A 1 -3.69 -5.75 11.16
N LYS A 2 -4.61 -5.34 12.06
CA LYS A 2 -5.27 -4.01 12.00
C LYS A 2 -4.33 -2.79 11.91
N GLN A 3 -3.13 -2.86 12.52
CA GLN A 3 -2.16 -1.77 12.46
C GLN A 3 -1.46 -1.67 11.10
N ILE A 4 -1.13 -2.80 10.46
CA ILE A 4 -0.46 -2.84 9.16
C ILE A 4 -1.42 -2.36 8.06
N GLU A 5 -2.68 -2.81 8.10
CA GLU A 5 -3.72 -2.35 7.16
C GLU A 5 -3.92 -0.82 7.22
N LYS A 6 -3.96 -0.23 8.43
CA LYS A 6 -4.01 1.23 8.58
C LYS A 6 -2.80 1.94 8.00
N GLN A 7 -1.61 1.36 8.15
CA GLN A 7 -0.41 1.93 7.55
C GLN A 7 -0.47 1.86 6.03
N ILE A 8 -0.88 0.73 5.46
CA ILE A 8 -1.10 0.56 4.02
C ILE A 8 -2.07 1.62 3.50
N GLU A 9 -3.24 1.78 4.14
CA GLU A 9 -4.24 2.78 3.75
C GLU A 9 -3.65 4.21 3.79
N SER A 10 -2.86 4.53 4.82
CA SER A 10 -2.18 5.83 4.91
C SER A 10 -1.17 6.04 3.78
N TYR A 11 -0.40 5.02 3.40
CA TYR A 11 0.57 5.13 2.31
C TYR A 11 -0.11 5.19 0.94
N ILE A 12 -1.22 4.49 0.74
CA ILE A 12 -2.04 4.60 -0.47
C ILE A 12 -2.58 6.02 -0.64
N VAL A 13 -3.12 6.63 0.43
CA VAL A 13 -3.60 8.03 0.38
C VAL A 13 -2.47 9.00 0.05
N LYS A 14 -1.25 8.77 0.58
CA LYS A 14 -0.08 9.56 0.20
C LYS A 14 0.27 9.36 -1.28
N LEU A 15 0.31 8.10 -1.73
CA LEU A 15 0.60 7.75 -3.11
C LEU A 15 -0.42 8.37 -4.08
N GLU A 16 -1.68 8.51 -3.69
CA GLU A 16 -2.75 9.13 -4.48
C GLU A 16 -2.46 10.59 -4.83
N SER A 17 -1.76 11.31 -3.95
CA SER A 17 -1.32 12.69 -4.22
C SER A 17 -0.17 12.79 -5.24
N TYR A 18 0.61 11.72 -5.42
CA TYR A 18 1.73 11.67 -6.36
C TYR A 18 1.33 11.01 -7.69
N SER A 19 0.61 9.90 -7.61
CA SER A 19 0.17 9.09 -8.73
C SER A 19 -1.17 8.41 -8.41
N PRO A 20 -2.31 9.01 -8.85
CA PRO A 20 -3.63 8.45 -8.64
C PRO A 20 -3.80 7.03 -9.20
N SER A 21 -3.20 6.74 -10.35
CA SER A 21 -3.28 5.42 -10.99
C SER A 21 -2.55 4.34 -10.19
N LEU A 22 -1.37 4.64 -9.66
CA LEU A 22 -0.65 3.70 -8.79
C LEU A 22 -1.38 3.51 -7.45
N ALA A 23 -2.01 4.55 -6.92
CA ALA A 23 -2.83 4.43 -5.73
C ALA A 23 -4.06 3.54 -5.94
N GLU A 24 -4.74 3.64 -7.10
CA GLU A 24 -5.86 2.77 -7.45
C GLU A 24 -5.45 1.30 -7.56
N LEU A 25 -4.33 1.01 -8.23
CA LEU A 25 -3.76 -0.34 -8.30
C LEU A 25 -3.43 -0.89 -6.91
N SER A 26 -2.84 -0.05 -6.07
CA SER A 26 -2.49 -0.41 -4.69
C SER A 26 -3.73 -0.68 -3.82
N LYS A 27 -4.83 0.06 -4.01
CA LYS A 27 -6.13 -0.22 -3.36
C LYS A 27 -6.61 -1.63 -3.76
N GLY A 28 -6.61 -1.95 -5.05
CA GLY A 28 -7.00 -3.26 -5.55
C GLY A 28 -6.16 -4.41 -4.98
N GLN A 29 -4.84 -4.24 -4.90
CA GLN A 29 -3.95 -5.24 -4.30
C GLN A 29 -4.23 -5.44 -2.80
N CYS A 30 -4.46 -4.36 -2.05
CA CYS A 30 -4.84 -4.43 -0.63
C CYS A 30 -6.15 -5.19 -0.43
N ASP A 31 -7.15 -4.93 -1.28
CA ASP A 31 -8.44 -5.61 -1.22
C ASP A 31 -8.31 -7.12 -1.50
N LEU A 32 -7.47 -7.50 -2.46
CA LEU A 32 -7.19 -8.91 -2.75
C LEU A 32 -6.51 -9.62 -1.56
N LEU A 33 -5.54 -8.97 -0.89
CA LEU A 33 -4.91 -9.52 0.31
C LEU A 33 -5.93 -9.74 1.45
N LYS A 34 -6.86 -8.79 1.64
CA LYS A 34 -7.94 -8.89 2.62
C LYS A 34 -8.91 -10.02 2.28
N GLN A 35 -9.37 -10.11 1.02
CA GLN A 35 -10.32 -11.11 0.56
C GLN A 35 -9.77 -12.54 0.64
N THR A 36 -8.50 -12.72 0.30
CA THR A 36 -7.82 -14.03 0.35
C THR A 36 -7.42 -14.44 1.77
N LYS A 37 -7.65 -13.59 2.78
CA LYS A 37 -7.18 -13.78 4.16
C LYS A 37 -5.67 -14.10 4.18
N ALA A 38 -4.91 -13.36 3.37
CA ALA A 38 -3.48 -13.56 3.23
C ALA A 38 -2.76 -13.48 4.59
N SER A 39 -1.65 -14.18 4.71
CA SER A 39 -0.82 -14.13 5.93
C SER A 39 -0.28 -12.71 6.16
N THR A 40 0.03 -12.39 7.41
CA THR A 40 0.57 -11.07 7.78
C THR A 40 1.83 -10.70 7.00
N ILE A 41 2.66 -11.68 6.63
CA ILE A 41 3.90 -11.46 5.87
C ILE A 41 3.62 -10.76 4.55
N TYR A 42 2.58 -11.17 3.81
CA TYR A 42 2.23 -10.53 2.53
C TYR A 42 1.77 -9.07 2.67
N PHE A 43 1.16 -8.73 3.81
CA PHE A 43 0.81 -7.33 4.10
C PHE A 43 2.05 -6.51 4.48
N GLU A 44 3.03 -7.12 5.17
CA GLU A 44 4.29 -6.46 5.52
C GLU A 44 5.15 -6.19 4.28
N ASP A 45 5.26 -7.17 3.39
CA ASP A 45 5.94 -7.03 2.10
C ASP A 45 5.29 -5.92 1.27
N PHE A 46 3.97 -5.97 1.11
CA PHE A 46 3.24 -4.93 0.37
C PHE A 46 3.39 -3.53 0.99
N LEU A 47 3.40 -3.43 2.32
CA LEU A 47 3.64 -2.17 3.01
C LEU A 47 5.06 -1.64 2.73
N ASN A 48 6.06 -2.51 2.63
CA ASN A 48 7.42 -2.10 2.28
C ASN A 48 7.51 -1.62 0.83
N ASP A 49 6.84 -2.29 -0.11
CA ASP A 49 6.75 -1.86 -1.52
C ASP A 49 6.09 -0.48 -1.65
N LEU A 50 5.01 -0.24 -0.90
CA LEU A 50 4.34 1.07 -0.86
C LEU A 50 5.23 2.17 -0.30
N LYS A 51 6.01 1.89 0.75
CA LYS A 51 6.98 2.84 1.30
C LYS A 51 8.06 3.19 0.27
N GLY A 52 8.58 2.19 -0.44
CA GLY A 52 9.55 2.39 -1.52
C GLY A 52 8.98 3.26 -2.65
N SER A 53 7.76 2.95 -3.09
CA SER A 53 7.06 3.70 -4.14
C SER A 53 6.86 5.17 -3.76
N VAL A 54 6.40 5.45 -2.53
CA VAL A 54 6.22 6.82 -2.04
C VAL A 54 7.57 7.53 -1.84
N ALA A 55 8.64 6.82 -1.50
CA ALA A 55 9.97 7.42 -1.36
C ALA A 55 10.51 7.94 -2.70
N ILE A 56 10.27 7.22 -3.80
CA ILE A 56 10.68 7.64 -5.15
C ILE A 56 10.10 9.02 -5.49
N PHE A 57 8.80 9.24 -5.27
CA PHE A 57 8.13 10.52 -5.56
C PHE A 57 8.49 11.67 -4.60
N LYS A 58 9.15 11.38 -3.47
CA LYS A 58 9.61 12.43 -2.53
C LYS A 58 11.00 12.95 -2.84
N GLU A 59 11.76 12.20 -3.63
CA GLU A 59 13.09 12.61 -4.08
C GLU A 59 13.04 13.34 -5.44
N GLU A 60 11.86 13.43 -6.06
CA GLU A 60 11.55 14.37 -7.17
C GLU A 60 11.13 15.75 -6.65
#